data_AF-A0A2V8RRV6-F1
#
_entry.id   AF-A0A2V8RRV6-F1
#
_cell.length_a   1.000
_cell.length_b   1.000
_cell.length_c   1.000
_cell.angle_alpha   90.00
_cell.angle_beta   90.00
_cell.angle_gamma   90.00
#
_symmetry.space_group_name_H-M   'P 1'
#
loop_
_entity.id
_entity.type
_entity.pdbx_description
1 polymer ?
#
loop_
_entity_poly.entity_id
_entity_poly.type
_entity_poly.pdbx_seq_one_letter_code
_entity_poly.pdbx_strand_id
1 'polypeptide(L)'
;MRRKVMPDCRLRIGMRFIKQGREFVIEQRLSDGQLRIRDIASDTCSAEAPEALIEDLFAGRLELIGEENYRADLKQKITKSRVSDLSQLSDDDPLKIEIHRRLKYVNALLKAQPCARTKDTLLPLIAEIGQRISEYAL
;
A
#
# COMPACT_ATOMS: atom_id res chain seq x y z
N MET A 1 -29.19 -41.15 8.04
CA MET A 1 -28.50 -39.84 8.04
C MET A 1 -28.55 -39.24 6.65
N ARG A 2 -29.28 -38.13 6.44
CA ARG A 2 -29.31 -37.42 5.15
C ARG A 2 -28.12 -36.46 5.10
N ARG A 3 -27.17 -36.65 4.18
CA ARG A 3 -26.16 -35.62 3.86
C ARG A 3 -26.93 -34.42 3.31
N LYS A 4 -26.93 -33.31 4.05
CA LYS A 4 -27.37 -32.02 3.51
C LYS A 4 -26.45 -31.70 2.33
N VAL A 5 -26.99 -31.72 1.12
CA VAL A 5 -26.28 -31.20 -0.06
C VAL A 5 -26.17 -29.70 0.18
N MET A 6 -24.97 -29.26 0.56
CA MET A 6 -24.65 -27.85 0.66
C MET A 6 -24.69 -27.26 -0.75
N PRO A 7 -25.36 -26.13 -0.98
CA PRO A 7 -25.25 -25.40 -2.24
C PRO A 7 -23.77 -25.12 -2.54
N ASP A 8 -23.39 -25.07 -3.82
CA ASP A 8 -22.01 -24.87 -4.30
C ASP A 8 -21.56 -23.42 -3.98
N CYS A 9 -21.33 -23.14 -2.69
CA CYS A 9 -20.89 -21.87 -2.15
C CYS A 9 -19.39 -21.73 -2.42
N ARG A 10 -19.04 -21.26 -3.62
CA ARG A 10 -17.64 -21.12 -4.02
C ARG A 10 -17.02 -19.86 -3.45
N LEU A 11 -16.09 -20.03 -2.52
CA LEU A 11 -15.11 -19.01 -2.14
C LEU A 11 -14.23 -18.67 -3.36
N ARG A 12 -14.14 -17.38 -3.69
CA ARG A 12 -13.40 -16.85 -4.84
C ARG A 12 -12.11 -16.19 -4.39
N ILE A 13 -11.11 -16.25 -5.26
CA ILE A 13 -9.89 -15.45 -5.11
C ILE A 13 -10.27 -13.97 -5.08
N GLY A 14 -9.64 -13.21 -4.19
CA GLY A 14 -9.91 -11.79 -3.96
C GLY A 14 -10.99 -11.51 -2.91
N MET A 15 -11.73 -12.52 -2.45
CA MET A 15 -12.70 -12.34 -1.37
C MET A 15 -12.00 -11.96 -0.07
N ARG A 16 -12.56 -10.96 0.62
CA ARG A 16 -12.12 -10.53 1.95
C ARG A 16 -13.12 -10.99 2.99
N PHE A 17 -12.62 -11.27 4.18
CA PHE A 17 -13.46 -11.71 5.29
C PHE A 17 -12.85 -11.33 6.63
N ILE A 18 -13.69 -11.25 7.66
CA ILE A 18 -13.28 -11.06 9.05
C ILE A 18 -13.39 -12.40 9.76
N LYS A 19 -12.30 -12.81 10.43
CA LYS A 19 -12.26 -13.97 11.31
C LYS A 19 -11.60 -13.55 12.62
N GLN A 20 -12.27 -13.75 13.75
CA GLN A 20 -11.77 -13.33 15.08
C GLN A 20 -11.36 -11.84 15.15
N GLY A 21 -12.10 -10.97 14.48
CA GLY A 21 -11.83 -9.52 14.44
C GLY A 21 -10.61 -9.12 13.60
N ARG A 22 -9.99 -10.05 12.87
CA ARG A 22 -8.92 -9.77 11.91
C ARG A 22 -9.39 -9.92 10.48
N GLU A 23 -8.84 -9.10 9.61
CA GLU A 23 -9.21 -9.07 8.21
C GLU A 23 -8.25 -9.92 7.37
N PHE A 24 -8.83 -10.78 6.54
CA PHE A 24 -8.10 -11.67 5.65
C PHE A 24 -8.56 -11.53 4.20
N VAL A 25 -7.69 -11.90 3.26
CA VAL A 25 -8.00 -12.00 1.84
C VAL A 25 -7.60 -13.35 1.27
N ILE A 26 -8.44 -13.92 0.42
CA ILE A 26 -8.12 -15.14 -0.34
C ILE A 26 -7.22 -14.77 -1.53
N GLU A 27 -5.95 -15.17 -1.51
CA GLU A 27 -5.01 -14.82 -2.59
C GLU A 27 -4.98 -15.86 -3.72
N GLN A 28 -5.01 -17.14 -3.38
CA GLN A 28 -4.84 -18.20 -4.36
C GLN A 28 -5.42 -19.53 -3.86
N ARG A 29 -5.78 -20.40 -4.81
CA ARG A 29 -5.93 -21.84 -4.56
C ARG A 29 -4.58 -22.53 -4.72
N LEU A 30 -4.21 -23.31 -3.71
CA LEU A 30 -3.03 -24.15 -3.71
C LEU A 30 -3.31 -25.47 -4.47
N SER A 31 -2.23 -26.16 -4.86
CA SER A 31 -2.31 -27.40 -5.64
C SER A 31 -2.97 -28.56 -4.91
N ASP A 32 -3.02 -28.49 -3.58
CA ASP A 32 -3.68 -29.46 -2.69
C ASP A 32 -5.16 -29.14 -2.44
N GLY A 33 -5.70 -28.10 -3.09
CA GLY A 33 -7.09 -27.68 -2.92
C GLY A 33 -7.33 -26.71 -1.76
N GLN A 34 -6.31 -26.40 -0.95
CA GLN A 34 -6.40 -25.41 0.11
C GLN A 34 -6.42 -23.98 -0.46
N LEU A 35 -6.90 -23.04 0.36
CA LEU A 35 -6.89 -21.61 0.06
C LEU A 35 -5.75 -20.95 0.82
N ARG A 36 -4.89 -20.24 0.07
CA ARG A 36 -3.95 -19.30 0.66
C ARG A 36 -4.71 -18.06 1.07
N ILE A 37 -4.74 -17.79 2.36
CA ILE A 37 -5.31 -16.59 2.95
C ILE A 37 -4.20 -15.71 3.50
N ARG A 38 -4.35 -14.40 3.38
CA ARG A 38 -3.39 -13.42 3.89
C ARG A 38 -4.07 -12.50 4.90
N ASP A 39 -3.48 -12.37 6.08
CA ASP A 39 -3.85 -11.36 7.08
C ASP A 39 -3.40 -9.99 6.57
N ILE A 40 -4.35 -9.06 6.45
CA ILE A 40 -4.09 -7.72 5.91
C ILE A 40 -3.29 -6.86 6.89
N ALA A 41 -3.43 -7.08 8.21
CA ALA A 41 -2.74 -6.29 9.22
C ALA A 41 -1.28 -6.72 9.40
N SER A 42 -1.00 -8.02 9.32
CA SER A 42 0.34 -8.58 9.57
C SER A 42 1.10 -9.01 8.31
N ASP A 43 0.44 -9.00 7.14
CA ASP A 43 0.95 -9.51 5.86
C ASP A 43 1.36 -11.00 5.91
N THR A 44 0.92 -11.72 6.95
CA THR A 44 1.22 -13.15 7.11
C THR A 44 0.26 -13.99 6.26
N CYS A 45 0.79 -15.05 5.66
CA CYS A 45 0.01 -15.96 4.83
C CYS A 45 -0.15 -17.31 5.55
N SER A 46 -1.36 -17.86 5.48
CA SER A 46 -1.66 -19.22 5.94
C SER A 46 -2.46 -19.98 4.88
N ALA A 47 -2.48 -21.30 5.01
CA ALA A 47 -3.30 -22.18 4.20
C ALA A 47 -4.49 -22.66 5.03
N GLU A 48 -5.70 -22.53 4.49
CA GLU A 48 -6.93 -23.03 5.11
C GLU A 48 -7.76 -23.84 4.13
N ALA A 49 -8.40 -24.89 4.64
CA ALA A 49 -9.32 -25.70 3.85
C ALA A 49 -10.60 -24.91 3.52
N PRO A 50 -11.09 -24.95 2.28
CA PRO A 50 -12.34 -24.30 1.90
C PRO A 50 -13.53 -24.68 2.79
N GLU A 51 -13.62 -25.96 3.16
CA GLU A 51 -14.71 -26.50 3.98
C GLU A 51 -14.72 -25.86 5.37
N ALA A 52 -13.55 -25.68 5.98
CA ALA A 52 -13.42 -25.05 7.29
C ALA A 52 -13.88 -23.58 7.27
N LEU A 53 -13.52 -22.83 6.22
CA LEU A 53 -13.95 -21.44 6.05
C LEU A 53 -15.46 -21.33 5.83
N ILE A 54 -16.05 -22.27 5.09
CA ILE A 54 -17.50 -22.33 4.86
C ILE A 54 -18.23 -22.67 6.17
N GLU A 55 -17.72 -23.64 6.94
CA GLU A 55 -18.27 -23.98 8.25
C GLU A 55 -18.20 -22.80 9.22
N ASP A 56 -17.08 -22.08 9.25
CA ASP A 56 -16.92 -20.87 10.07
C ASP A 56 -17.87 -19.75 9.65
N LEU A 57 -18.12 -19.60 8.35
CA LEU A 57 -19.09 -18.63 7.81
C LEU A 57 -20.51 -18.95 8.29
N PHE A 58 -20.96 -20.19 8.13
CA PHE A 58 -22.30 -20.60 8.55
C PHE A 58 -22.46 -20.65 10.08
N ALA A 59 -21.35 -20.82 10.82
CA ALA A 59 -21.33 -20.73 12.28
C ALA A 59 -21.26 -19.29 12.81
N GLY A 60 -21.17 -18.28 11.93
CA GLY A 60 -21.03 -16.88 12.32
C GLY A 60 -19.68 -16.53 12.95
N ARG A 61 -18.67 -17.39 12.81
CA ARG A 61 -17.28 -17.12 13.24
C ARG A 61 -16.47 -16.37 12.19
N LEU A 62 -16.99 -16.32 10.97
CA LEU A 62 -16.43 -15.61 9.83
C LEU A 62 -17.53 -14.76 9.19
N GLU A 63 -17.18 -13.54 8.80
CA GLU A 63 -18.06 -12.63 8.08
C GLU A 63 -17.44 -12.22 6.75
N LEU A 64 -18.17 -12.37 5.64
CA LEU A 64 -17.69 -11.95 4.32
C LEU A 64 -17.81 -10.42 4.18
N ILE A 65 -16.70 -9.79 3.83
CA ILE A 65 -16.67 -8.37 3.51
C ILE A 65 -17.06 -8.24 2.03
N GLY A 66 -18.26 -7.72 1.76
CA GLY A 66 -18.76 -7.53 0.40
C GLY A 66 -17.85 -6.65 -0.47
N GLU A 67 -18.02 -6.75 -1.79
CA GLU A 67 -17.28 -5.95 -2.79
C GLU A 67 -17.44 -4.43 -2.63
N GLU A 68 -18.40 -3.96 -1.81
CA GLU A 68 -18.58 -2.53 -1.56
C GLU A 68 -17.39 -1.87 -0.83
N ASN A 69 -16.62 -2.64 -0.05
CA ASN A 69 -15.39 -2.13 0.58
C ASN A 69 -14.22 -2.00 -0.39
N TYR A 70 -14.32 -2.58 -1.59
CA TYR A 70 -13.35 -2.37 -2.67
C TYR A 70 -13.27 -0.89 -3.06
N ARG A 71 -14.38 -0.13 -2.91
CA ARG A 71 -14.39 1.33 -3.14
C ARG A 71 -13.63 2.11 -2.08
N ALA A 72 -13.62 1.66 -0.82
CA ALA A 72 -12.86 2.32 0.24
C ALA A 72 -11.35 2.10 0.06
N ASP A 73 -10.96 0.88 -0.30
CA ASP A 73 -9.58 0.52 -0.63
C ASP A 73 -9.10 1.16 -1.93
N LEU A 74 -9.93 1.21 -2.98
CA LEU A 74 -9.64 2.00 -4.18
C LEU A 74 -9.56 3.48 -3.85
N LYS A 75 -10.44 4.04 -3.02
CA LYS A 75 -10.34 5.42 -2.57
C LYS A 75 -9.02 5.65 -1.85
N GLN A 76 -8.63 4.78 -0.92
CA GLN A 76 -7.37 4.92 -0.19
C GLN A 76 -6.15 4.75 -1.11
N LYS A 77 -6.19 3.82 -2.07
CA LYS A 77 -5.15 3.65 -3.09
C LYS A 77 -5.11 4.82 -4.08
N ILE A 78 -6.25 5.39 -4.47
CA ILE A 78 -6.34 6.61 -5.29
C ILE A 78 -5.84 7.82 -4.49
N THR A 79 -6.14 7.93 -3.20
CA THR A 79 -5.57 9.00 -2.35
C THR A 79 -4.06 8.85 -2.22
N LYS A 80 -3.54 7.61 -2.14
CA LYS A 80 -2.09 7.32 -2.16
C LYS A 80 -1.45 7.47 -3.55
N SER A 81 -2.19 7.19 -4.64
CA SER A 81 -1.72 7.30 -6.03
C SER A 81 -2.05 8.64 -6.68
N ARG A 82 -2.76 9.53 -5.99
CA ARG A 82 -2.79 10.97 -6.25
C ARG A 82 -1.43 11.58 -5.88
N VAL A 83 -0.38 11.01 -6.45
CA VAL A 83 0.75 11.83 -6.89
C VAL A 83 0.17 12.63 -8.04
N SER A 84 -0.41 13.77 -7.65
CA SER A 84 -1.02 14.74 -8.54
C SER A 84 -0.04 15.06 -9.64
N ASP A 85 -0.53 15.13 -10.88
CA ASP A 85 0.17 15.88 -11.90
C ASP A 85 0.47 17.27 -11.31
N LEU A 86 1.76 17.57 -11.10
CA LEU A 86 2.20 18.80 -10.43
C LEU A 86 1.77 20.06 -11.19
N SER A 87 1.41 19.91 -12.47
CA SER A 87 0.82 20.99 -13.28
C SER A 87 -0.57 21.40 -12.79
N GLN A 88 -1.28 20.54 -12.05
CA GLN A 88 -2.60 20.83 -11.51
C GLN A 88 -2.58 21.59 -10.17
N LEU A 89 -1.40 21.70 -9.55
CA LEU A 89 -1.22 22.51 -8.34
C LEU A 89 -0.95 23.97 -8.73
N SER A 90 -1.53 24.92 -7.99
CA SER A 90 -1.21 26.34 -8.14
C SER A 90 0.25 26.61 -7.81
N ASP A 91 0.82 27.68 -8.36
CA ASP A 91 2.23 28.03 -8.10
C ASP A 91 2.49 28.39 -6.63
N ASP A 92 1.48 28.90 -5.94
CA ASP A 92 1.54 29.23 -4.51
C ASP A 92 1.26 28.03 -3.59
N ASP A 93 1.06 26.81 -4.14
CA ASP A 93 0.79 25.63 -3.33
C ASP A 93 2.05 25.24 -2.52
N PRO A 94 1.96 25.13 -1.18
CA PRO A 94 3.11 24.79 -0.32
C PRO A 94 3.82 23.49 -0.71
N LEU A 95 3.07 22.50 -1.22
CA LEU A 95 3.62 21.22 -1.66
C LEU A 95 4.39 21.38 -2.97
N LYS A 96 3.87 22.17 -3.91
CA LYS A 96 4.57 22.49 -5.17
C LYS A 96 5.85 23.27 -4.88
N ILE A 97 5.80 24.26 -3.98
CA ILE A 97 6.97 25.03 -3.55
C ILE A 97 8.05 24.13 -2.95
N GLU A 98 7.68 23.23 -2.03
CA GLU A 98 8.63 22.31 -1.40
C GLU A 98 9.25 21.32 -2.39
N ILE A 99 8.46 20.81 -3.34
CA ILE A 99 8.97 19.94 -4.41
C ILE A 99 9.99 20.68 -5.27
N HIS A 100 9.69 21.91 -5.69
CA HIS A 100 10.64 22.73 -6.46
C HIS A 100 11.90 23.04 -5.66
N ARG A 101 11.78 23.31 -4.35
CA ARG A 101 12.92 23.54 -3.46
C ARG A 101 13.84 22.31 -3.40
N ARG A 102 13.28 21.12 -3.18
CA ARG A 102 14.02 19.85 -3.18
C ARG A 102 14.65 19.55 -4.54
N LEU A 103 13.92 19.81 -5.62
CA LEU A 103 14.42 19.60 -6.98
C LEU A 103 15.63 20.51 -7.27
N LYS A 104 15.57 21.80 -6.89
CA LYS A 104 16.70 22.74 -6.99
C LYS A 104 17.91 22.23 -6.21
N TYR A 105 17.68 21.72 -5.00
CA TYR A 105 18.73 21.16 -4.15
C TYR A 105 19.42 19.95 -4.78
N VAL A 106 18.65 18.98 -5.25
CA VAL A 106 19.21 17.79 -5.92
C VAL A 106 19.95 18.18 -7.20
N ASN A 107 19.41 19.09 -7.99
CA ASN A 107 20.06 19.56 -9.22
C ASN A 107 21.38 20.30 -8.93
N ALA A 108 21.44 21.11 -7.88
CA ALA A 108 22.68 21.77 -7.47
C ALA A 108 23.74 20.75 -7.05
N LEU A 109 23.35 19.74 -6.28
CA LEU A 109 24.22 18.65 -5.84
C LEU A 109 24.77 17.85 -7.04
N LEU A 110 23.91 17.55 -8.02
CA LEU A 110 24.30 16.86 -9.24
C LEU A 110 25.24 17.72 -10.12
N LYS A 111 24.97 19.01 -10.25
CA LYS A 111 25.81 19.95 -11.01
C LYS A 111 27.19 20.14 -10.40
N ALA A 112 27.31 20.06 -9.08
CA ALA A 112 28.58 20.20 -8.40
C ALA A 112 29.53 19.01 -8.62
N GLN A 113 29.04 17.90 -9.21
CA GLN A 113 29.82 16.73 -9.63
C GLN A 113 30.96 16.36 -8.66
N PRO A 114 30.66 16.02 -7.40
CA PRO A 114 31.70 15.75 -6.43
C PRO A 114 32.54 14.54 -6.87
N CYS A 115 33.86 14.68 -6.82
CA CYS A 115 34.82 13.67 -7.27
C CYS A 115 34.65 12.31 -6.55
N ALA A 116 34.15 12.34 -5.31
CA ALA A 116 33.73 11.16 -4.57
C ALA A 116 32.42 11.46 -3.84
N ARG A 117 31.58 10.44 -3.65
CA ARG A 117 30.31 10.53 -2.91
C ARG A 117 30.44 9.95 -1.49
N THR A 118 31.47 10.38 -0.77
CA THR A 118 31.67 10.01 0.63
C THR A 118 31.06 11.06 1.56
N LYS A 119 30.90 10.73 2.84
CA LYS A 119 30.36 11.71 3.82
C LYS A 119 31.20 12.98 3.85
N ASP A 120 32.52 12.84 3.82
CA ASP A 120 33.46 13.96 3.95
C ASP A 120 33.41 14.93 2.77
N THR A 121 33.09 14.44 1.57
CA THR A 121 32.95 15.27 0.37
C THR A 121 31.53 15.83 0.22
N LEU A 122 30.51 15.09 0.64
CA LEU A 122 29.12 15.50 0.48
C LEU A 122 28.66 16.47 1.58
N LEU A 123 29.07 16.30 2.84
CA LEU A 123 28.64 17.16 3.94
C LEU A 123 28.94 18.66 3.74
N PRO A 124 30.17 19.08 3.36
CA PRO A 124 30.43 20.50 3.15
C PRO A 124 29.63 21.07 1.98
N LEU A 125 29.45 20.27 0.93
CA LEU A 125 28.75 20.66 -0.29
C LEU A 125 27.23 20.75 -0.07
N ILE A 126 26.68 19.85 0.75
CA ILE A 126 25.30 19.91 1.25
C ILE A 126 25.06 21.18 2.08
N ALA A 127 26.00 21.54 2.98
CA ALA A 127 25.89 22.75 3.79
C ALA A 127 25.93 24.03 2.93
N GLU A 128 26.85 24.10 1.96
CA GLU A 128 26.96 25.22 1.03
C GLU A 128 25.70 25.38 0.18
N ILE A 129 25.23 24.29 -0.44
CA ILE A 129 24.01 24.30 -1.26
C ILE A 129 22.79 24.63 -0.40
N GLY A 130 22.75 24.12 0.83
CA GLY A 130 21.69 24.41 1.79
C GLY A 130 21.58 25.91 2.09
N GLN A 131 22.71 26.57 2.37
CA GLN A 131 22.75 28.02 2.59
C GLN A 131 22.31 28.79 1.34
N ARG A 132 22.87 28.45 0.18
CA ARG A 132 22.54 29.10 -1.10
C ARG A 132 21.08 28.96 -1.49
N ILE A 133 20.40 27.86 -1.12
CA ILE A 133 18.99 27.65 -1.43
C ILE A 133 18.07 28.24 -0.35
N SER A 134 18.51 28.32 0.91
CA SER A 134 17.75 29.01 1.97
C SER A 134 17.69 30.52 1.79
N GLU A 135 18.71 31.14 1.17
CA GLU A 135 18.72 32.58 0.86
C GLU A 135 17.68 33.00 -0.20
N TYR A 136 17.11 32.06 -0.95
CA TYR A 136 16.03 32.29 -1.92
C TYR A 136 14.63 31.93 -1.39
N ALA A 137 14.48 31.66 -0.09
CA ALA A 137 13.18 31.47 0.55
C ALA A 137 12.64 32.81 1.10
N LEU A 138 12.26 33.71 0.18
CA LEU A 138 11.39 34.86 0.42
C LEU A 138 10.21 34.79 -0.55
#